data_AF-A0A372IRK3-F1
#
_entry.id   AF-A0A372IRK3-F1
#
_cell.length_a   1.000
_cell.length_b   1.000
_cell.length_c   1.000
_cell.angle_alpha   90.00
_cell.angle_beta   90.00
_cell.angle_gamma   90.00
#
_symmetry.space_group_name_H-M   'P 1'
#
loop_
_entity.id
_entity.type
_entity.pdbx_description
1 polymer ?
#
loop_
_entity_poly.entity_id
_entity_poly.type
_entity_poly.pdbx_seq_one_letter_code
_entity_poly.pdbx_strand_id
1 'polypeptide(L)'
;MKASLSPDVERLIQEKVSSGRYRSADEVVRLGLSLLQKSEEQAHTAPPGSAGDLAAMFAEIASDVPDTDWQKVPADLSGNLDHYLYGAQKTS
;
A
#
# COMPACT_ATOMS: atom_id res chain seq x y z
N MET A 1 -3.22 1.44 35.30
CA MET A 1 -2.54 2.67 34.85
C MET A 1 -3.61 3.66 34.38
N LYS A 2 -3.53 4.94 34.73
CA LYS A 2 -4.40 5.98 34.14
C LYS A 2 -3.61 6.64 33.01
N ALA A 3 -4.02 6.41 31.77
CA ALA A 3 -3.56 7.21 30.65
C ALA A 3 -4.27 8.56 30.73
N SER A 4 -3.52 9.66 30.79
CA SER A 4 -4.08 11.00 30.66
C SER A 4 -4.45 11.21 29.20
N LEU A 5 -5.75 11.28 28.90
CA LEU A 5 -6.25 11.56 27.56
C LEU A 5 -6.24 13.08 27.32
N SER A 6 -6.12 13.49 26.05
CA SER A 6 -6.29 14.90 25.73
C SER A 6 -7.76 15.32 25.89
N PRO A 7 -8.05 16.59 26.21
CA PRO A 7 -9.43 17.07 26.38
C PRO A 7 -10.34 16.84 25.16
N ASP A 8 -9.76 16.85 23.96
CA ASP A 8 -10.51 16.59 22.72
C ASP A 8 -10.91 15.11 22.60
N VAL A 9 -10.05 14.20 23.03
CA VAL A 9 -10.35 12.76 23.03
C VAL A 9 -11.41 12.44 24.08
N GLU A 10 -11.35 13.06 25.27
CA GLU A 10 -12.39 12.91 26.29
C GLU A 10 -13.76 13.39 25.80
N ARG A 11 -13.79 14.56 25.12
CA ARG A 11 -15.02 15.10 24.51
C ARG A 11 -15.60 14.15 23.47
N LEU A 12 -14.76 13.59 22.61
CA LEU A 12 -15.18 12.63 21.59
C LEU A 12 -15.74 11.35 22.22
N ILE A 13 -15.09 10.83 23.27
CA ILE A 13 -15.59 9.65 24.00
C ILE A 13 -16.96 9.96 24.63
N GLN A 14 -17.11 11.12 25.28
CA GLN A 14 -18.40 11.54 25.85
C GLN A 14 -19.50 11.65 24.79
N GLU A 15 -19.20 12.19 23.61
CA GLU A 15 -20.15 12.27 22.49
C GLU A 15 -20.61 10.87 22.02
N LYS A 16 -19.69 9.90 21.97
CA LYS A 16 -20.06 8.52 21.58
C LYS A 16 -20.90 7.84 22.64
N VAL A 17 -20.60 8.04 23.93
CA VAL A 17 -21.42 7.50 25.03
C VAL A 17 -22.81 8.17 25.06
N SER A 18 -22.89 9.49 24.91
CA SER A 18 -24.15 10.23 24.91
C SER A 18 -25.05 9.89 23.71
N SER A 19 -24.48 9.38 22.61
CA SER A 19 -25.25 8.83 21.50
C SER A 19 -26.06 7.57 21.85
N GLY A 20 -25.89 7.00 23.04
CA GLY A 20 -26.62 5.82 23.53
C GLY A 20 -26.16 4.50 22.91
N ARG A 21 -25.21 4.53 21.96
CA ARG A 21 -24.66 3.36 21.28
C ARG A 21 -23.67 2.57 22.13
N TYR A 22 -23.06 3.21 23.13
CA TYR A 22 -22.06 2.61 24.00
C TYR A 22 -22.44 2.85 25.46
N ARG A 23 -22.30 1.82 26.29
CA ARG A 23 -22.69 1.81 27.69
C ARG A 23 -21.69 2.53 28.59
N SER A 24 -20.42 2.63 28.17
CA SER A 24 -19.38 3.31 28.95
C SER A 24 -18.24 3.84 28.09
N ALA A 25 -17.46 4.77 28.65
CA ALA A 25 -16.23 5.27 28.03
C ALA A 25 -15.22 4.16 27.76
N ASP A 26 -15.13 3.19 28.67
CA ASP A 26 -14.20 2.06 28.56
C ASP A 26 -14.54 1.13 27.39
N GLU A 27 -15.84 0.97 27.09
CA GLU A 27 -16.31 0.23 25.91
C GLU A 27 -15.90 0.92 24.61
N VAL A 28 -16.04 2.25 24.53
CA VAL A 28 -15.61 3.04 23.36
C VAL A 28 -14.10 2.89 23.14
N VAL A 29 -13.31 2.97 24.21
CA VAL A 29 -11.85 2.83 24.13
C VAL A 29 -11.44 1.43 23.69
N ARG A 30 -12.03 0.38 24.29
CA ARG A 30 -11.75 -1.02 23.90
C ARG A 30 -12.10 -1.26 22.44
N LEU A 31 -13.28 -0.83 22.00
CA LEU A 31 -13.72 -1.02 20.64
C LEU A 31 -12.84 -0.23 19.65
N GLY A 32 -12.49 1.01 19.98
CA GLY A 32 -11.55 1.82 19.20
C GLY A 32 -10.18 1.14 19.05
N LEU A 33 -9.63 0.62 20.13
CA LEU A 33 -8.35 -0.08 20.11
C LEU A 33 -8.42 -1.39 19.31
N SER A 34 -9.50 -2.17 19.44
CA SER A 34 -9.70 -3.37 18.64
C SER A 34 -9.82 -3.08 17.14
N LEU A 35 -10.45 -1.96 16.76
CA LEU A 35 -10.54 -1.54 15.36
C LEU A 35 -9.19 -1.09 14.80
N LEU A 36 -8.39 -0.37 15.62
CA LEU A 36 -7.04 0.03 15.25
C LEU A 36 -6.16 -1.21 15.04
N GLN A 37 -6.16 -2.15 15.99
CA GLN A 37 -5.40 -3.39 15.89
C GLN A 37 -5.78 -4.18 14.63
N LYS A 38 -7.08 -4.33 14.34
CA LYS A 38 -7.54 -5.01 13.12
C LYS A 38 -7.07 -4.31 11.85
N SER A 39 -7.08 -2.98 11.83
CA SER A 39 -6.59 -2.19 10.69
C SER A 39 -5.08 -2.34 10.52
N GLU A 40 -4.33 -2.38 11.63
CA GLU A 40 -2.90 -2.66 11.63
C GLU A 40 -2.60 -4.07 11.13
N GLU A 41 -3.33 -5.10 11.58
CA GLU A 41 -3.16 -6.48 11.11
C GLU A 41 -3.41 -6.61 9.60
N GLN A 42 -4.41 -5.89 9.07
CA GLN A 42 -4.68 -5.81 7.62
C GLN A 42 -3.55 -5.08 6.88
N ALA A 43 -3.03 -4.00 7.45
CA ALA A 43 -1.88 -3.28 6.90
C ALA A 43 -0.56 -4.07 7.00
N HIS A 44 -0.43 -5.00 7.96
CA HIS A 44 0.76 -5.85 8.11
C HIS A 44 0.69 -7.13 7.26
N THR A 45 -0.50 -7.56 6.82
CA THR A 45 -0.64 -8.69 5.87
C THR A 45 -0.47 -8.27 4.42
N ALA A 46 -0.63 -6.99 4.10
CA ALA A 46 -0.18 -6.41 2.83
C ALA A 46 1.17 -5.73 3.06
N PRO A 47 2.32 -6.32 2.67
CA PRO A 47 3.57 -5.60 2.81
C PRO A 47 3.47 -4.31 1.98
N PRO A 48 3.80 -3.13 2.54
CA PRO A 48 3.90 -1.90 1.75
C PRO A 48 4.96 -2.15 0.66
N GLY A 49 4.52 -2.21 -0.60
CA GLY A 49 5.36 -2.65 -1.73
C GLY A 49 5.44 -4.17 -1.92
N SER A 50 4.32 -4.90 -1.83
CA SER A 50 4.28 -6.31 -2.28
C SER A 50 4.56 -6.40 -3.79
N ALA A 51 5.12 -7.52 -4.26
CA ALA A 51 5.31 -7.77 -5.69
C ALA A 51 3.99 -7.65 -6.52
N GLY A 52 2.82 -7.82 -5.89
CA GLY A 52 1.53 -7.57 -6.53
C GLY A 52 1.21 -6.09 -6.72
N ASP A 53 1.72 -5.21 -5.84
CA ASP A 53 1.58 -3.76 -5.94
C ASP A 53 2.46 -3.21 -7.06
N LEU A 54 3.73 -3.65 -7.10
CA LEU A 54 4.65 -3.29 -8.17
C LEU A 54 4.20 -3.87 -9.53
N ALA A 55 3.78 -5.15 -9.58
CA ALA A 55 3.27 -5.73 -10.82
C ALA A 55 2.00 -5.04 -11.33
N ALA A 56 1.08 -4.62 -10.43
CA ALA A 56 -0.11 -3.86 -10.80
C ALA A 56 0.25 -2.47 -11.36
N MET A 57 1.19 -1.76 -10.71
CA MET A 57 1.69 -0.48 -11.21
C MET A 57 2.32 -0.60 -12.60
N PHE A 58 3.18 -1.60 -12.81
CA PHE A 58 3.78 -1.83 -14.13
C PHE A 58 2.74 -2.23 -15.18
N ALA A 59 1.72 -3.01 -14.82
CA ALA A 59 0.64 -3.40 -15.74
C ALA A 59 -0.22 -2.21 -16.17
N GLU A 60 -0.50 -1.29 -15.25
CA GLU A 60 -1.21 -0.04 -15.56
C GLU A 60 -0.42 0.80 -16.57
N ILE A 61 0.88 1.04 -16.33
CA ILE A 61 1.74 1.77 -17.27
C ILE A 61 1.88 1.03 -18.61
N ALA A 62 2.05 -0.30 -18.58
CA ALA A 62 2.20 -1.12 -19.78
C ALA A 62 0.96 -1.08 -20.68
N SER A 63 -0.23 -0.89 -20.11
CA SER A 63 -1.49 -0.81 -20.87
C SER A 63 -1.62 0.44 -21.74
N ASP A 64 -0.89 1.51 -21.41
CA ASP A 64 -0.85 2.74 -22.20
C ASP A 64 0.10 2.65 -23.42
N VAL A 65 0.90 1.58 -23.52
CA VAL A 65 1.88 1.39 -24.60
C VAL A 65 1.27 0.55 -25.74
N PRO A 66 1.23 1.06 -27.00
CA PRO A 66 0.68 0.32 -28.13
C PRO A 66 1.48 -0.94 -28.52
N ASP A 67 0.81 -1.95 -29.09
CA ASP A 67 1.42 -3.20 -29.56
C ASP A 67 2.58 -2.99 -30.55
N THR A 68 2.49 -1.96 -31.39
CA THR A 68 3.55 -1.60 -32.36
C THR A 68 4.87 -1.24 -31.66
N ASP A 69 4.81 -0.67 -30.46
CA ASP A 69 6.01 -0.36 -29.68
C ASP A 69 6.53 -1.59 -28.93
N TRP A 70 5.64 -2.47 -28.46
CA TRP A 70 6.02 -3.77 -27.91
C TRP A 70 6.78 -4.65 -28.91
N GLN A 71 6.48 -4.54 -30.20
CA GLN A 71 7.22 -5.26 -31.26
C GLN A 71 8.68 -4.81 -31.41
N LYS A 72 9.05 -3.63 -30.91
CA LYS A 72 10.44 -3.16 -30.92
C LYS A 72 11.26 -3.75 -29.77
N VAL A 73 10.61 -4.33 -28.76
CA VAL A 73 11.30 -4.95 -27.63
C VAL A 73 11.95 -6.26 -28.10
N PRO A 74 13.25 -6.46 -27.81
CA PRO A 74 13.93 -7.70 -28.15
C PRO A 74 13.30 -8.93 -27.50
N ALA A 75 13.17 -10.02 -28.26
CA ALA A 75 12.64 -11.28 -27.76
C ALA A 75 13.53 -11.94 -26.69
N ASP A 76 14.82 -11.63 -26.69
CA ASP A 76 15.80 -12.08 -25.69
C ASP A 76 15.88 -11.14 -24.48
N LEU A 77 15.02 -10.11 -24.40
CA LEU A 77 14.95 -9.12 -23.34
C LEU A 77 16.31 -8.45 -23.08
N SER A 78 16.97 -8.79 -21.97
CA SER A 78 18.27 -8.25 -21.57
C SER A 78 19.46 -9.11 -22.00
N GLY A 79 19.24 -10.19 -22.78
CA GLY A 79 20.27 -11.15 -23.17
C GLY A 79 21.44 -10.54 -23.94
N ASN A 80 21.16 -9.53 -24.79
CA ASN A 80 22.16 -8.78 -25.55
C ASN A 80 22.12 -7.28 -25.25
N LEU A 81 22.01 -6.90 -23.97
CA LEU A 81 21.90 -5.50 -23.55
C LEU A 81 23.00 -4.60 -24.18
N ASP A 82 24.25 -5.06 -24.22
CA ASP A 82 25.35 -4.29 -24.80
C ASP A 82 25.15 -4.01 -26.30
N HIS A 83 24.61 -4.99 -27.05
CA HIS A 83 24.29 -4.79 -28.46
C HIS A 83 23.19 -3.74 -28.65
N TYR A 84 22.18 -3.73 -27.78
CA TYR A 84 21.06 -2.79 -27.87
C TYR A 84 21.45 -1.37 -27.43
N LEU A 85 22.33 -1.25 -26.44
CA LEU A 85 22.78 0.04 -25.93
C LEU A 85 23.91 0.65 -26.75
N TYR A 86 24.84 -0.18 -27.25
CA TYR A 86 26.09 0.29 -27.86
C TYR A 86 26.28 -0.17 -29.32
N GLY A 87 25.35 -0.95 -29.87
CA GLY A 87 25.52 -1.62 -31.15
C GLY A 87 26.40 -2.87 -31.04
N ALA A 88 26.54 -3.64 -32.12
CA ALA A 88 27.49 -4.75 -32.14
C ALA A 88 28.90 -4.19 -31.89
N GLN A 89 29.62 -4.73 -30.89
CA GLN A 89 31.05 -4.45 -30.78
C GLN A 89 31.69 -4.77 -32.13
N LYS A 90 32.29 -3.75 -32.73
CA LYS A 90 33.14 -3.92 -33.91
C LYS A 90 34.36 -4.69 -33.42
N THR A 91 34.36 -6.00 -33.58
CA THR A 91 35.57 -6.83 -33.44
C THR A 91 36.62 -6.21 -34.36
N SER A 92 37.61 -5.56 -33.77
CA SER A 92 38.82 -5.11 -34.48
C SER A 92 39.82 -6.23 -34.58
#